data_AF-A0A2Z6UPL7-F1
#
_entry.id   AF-A0A2Z6UPL7-F1
#
_cell.length_a   1.000
_cell.length_b   1.000
_cell.length_c   1.000
_cell.angle_alpha   90.00
_cell.angle_beta   90.00
_cell.angle_gamma   90.00
#
_symmetry.space_group_name_H-M   'P 1'
#
loop_
_entity.id
_entity.type
_entity.pdbx_description
1 polymer ?
#
loop_
_entity_poly.entity_id
_entity_poly.type
_entity_poly.pdbx_seq_one_letter_code
_entity_poly.pdbx_strand_id
1 'polypeptide(L)'
;MRGVDVTTSPEEGLIGASDERQLAYALSQQRVIFTFDDDFLSLASTGIEHCGIIYTRQQRQPIGKIISDLVLIWECLEPQYMYKKIEFL
;
A
#
# COMPACT_ATOMS: atom_id res chain seq x y z
N MET A 1 -4.22 6.29 18.25
CA MET A 1 -3.49 6.00 17.00
C MET A 1 -2.15 5.39 17.37
N ARG A 2 -1.79 4.22 16.83
CA ARG A 2 -0.63 3.40 17.27
C ARG A 2 0.76 3.90 16.78
N GLY A 3 0.91 5.18 16.42
CA GLY A 3 2.21 5.73 15.99
C GLY A 3 2.70 5.23 14.62
N VAL A 4 1.84 4.61 13.81
CA VAL A 4 2.15 4.23 12.44
C VAL A 4 2.25 5.50 11.58
N ASP A 5 3.37 5.65 10.87
CA ASP A 5 3.59 6.75 9.93
C ASP A 5 2.80 6.51 8.64
N VAL A 6 1.84 7.39 8.36
CA VAL A 6 0.90 7.28 7.24
C VAL A 6 0.78 8.63 6.55
N THR A 7 0.82 8.61 5.22
CA THR A 7 0.46 9.72 4.35
C THR A 7 -0.58 9.24 3.35
N THR A 8 -1.31 10.17 2.74
CA THR A 8 -2.32 9.87 1.72
C THR A 8 -2.00 10.57 0.40
N SER A 9 -2.50 10.06 -0.72
CA SER A 9 -2.28 10.69 -2.03
C SER A 9 -2.74 12.16 -2.09
N PRO A 10 -3.85 12.58 -1.44
CA PRO A 10 -4.20 13.99 -1.30
C PRO A 10 -3.17 14.85 -0.55
N GLU A 11 -2.65 14.37 0.58
CA GLU A 11 -1.67 15.12 1.40
C GLU A 11 -0.37 15.38 0.64
N GLU A 12 0.01 14.45 -0.25
CA GLU A 12 1.24 14.52 -1.04
C GLU A 12 1.02 15.09 -2.46
N GLY A 13 -0.18 15.62 -2.74
CA GLY A 13 -0.50 16.22 -4.04
C GLY A 13 -0.50 15.24 -5.22
N LEU A 14 -0.75 13.95 -4.95
CA LEU A 14 -0.77 12.85 -5.92
C LEU A 14 -2.17 12.49 -6.41
N ILE A 15 -3.20 13.29 -6.12
CA ILE A 15 -4.53 13.08 -6.71
C ILE A 15 -4.44 13.13 -8.24
N GLY A 16 -4.93 12.08 -8.89
CA GLY A 16 -4.90 11.95 -10.35
C GLY A 16 -3.53 11.62 -10.93
N ALA A 17 -2.51 11.37 -10.09
CA ALA A 17 -1.26 10.80 -10.54
C ALA A 17 -1.47 9.35 -11.01
N SER A 18 -0.67 8.91 -11.99
CA SER A 18 -0.69 7.51 -12.43
C SER A 18 -0.15 6.59 -11.34
N ASP A 19 -0.50 5.30 -11.43
CA ASP A 19 -0.08 4.30 -10.47
C ASP A 19 1.44 4.15 -10.41
N GLU A 20 2.14 4.29 -11.54
CA GLU A 20 3.62 4.31 -11.57
C GLU A 20 4.17 5.46 -10.75
N ARG A 21 3.53 6.63 -10.83
CA ARG A 21 3.96 7.82 -10.07
C ARG A 21 3.66 7.68 -8.59
N GLN A 22 2.53 7.04 -8.23
CA GLN A 22 2.24 6.71 -6.84
C GLN A 22 3.23 5.69 -6.27
N LEU A 23 3.54 4.62 -7.01
CA LEU A 23 4.56 3.63 -6.62
C LEU A 23 5.95 4.24 -6.52
N ALA A 24 6.33 5.10 -7.46
CA ALA A 24 7.63 5.79 -7.42
C ALA A 24 7.74 6.71 -6.18
N TYR A 25 6.67 7.44 -5.84
CA TYR A 25 6.64 8.22 -4.61
C TYR A 25 6.78 7.32 -3.38
N ALA A 26 5.96 6.27 -3.27
CA ALA A 26 6.00 5.35 -2.14
C ALA A 26 7.38 4.70 -1.98
N LEU A 27 8.00 4.26 -3.07
CA LEU A 27 9.37 3.73 -3.09
C LEU A 27 10.39 4.77 -2.59
N SER A 28 10.31 6.02 -3.06
CA SER A 28 11.21 7.10 -2.63
C SER A 28 11.11 7.43 -1.14
N GLN A 29 9.93 7.20 -0.56
CA GLN A 29 9.66 7.42 0.86
C GLN A 29 9.79 6.14 1.71
N GLN A 30 10.15 5.01 1.09
CA GLN A 30 10.22 3.69 1.73
C GLN A 30 8.89 3.24 2.35
N ARG A 31 7.78 3.50 1.66
CA ARG A 31 6.41 3.23 2.10
C ARG A 31 5.75 2.12 1.31
N VAL A 32 4.96 1.29 2.00
CA VAL A 32 4.03 0.33 1.39
C VAL A 32 2.75 1.07 0.97
N ILE A 33 2.21 0.75 -0.21
CA ILE A 33 0.91 1.29 -0.65
C ILE A 33 -0.22 0.38 -0.17
N PHE A 34 -1.26 0.97 0.42
CA PHE A 34 -2.56 0.31 0.58
C PHE A 34 -3.52 0.85 -0.50
N THR A 35 -4.19 -0.04 -1.23
CA THR A 35 -5.11 0.35 -2.32
C THR A 35 -6.28 -0.61 -2.49
N PHE A 36 -7.39 -0.09 -3.03
CA PHE A 36 -8.51 -0.89 -3.51
C PHE A 36 -8.50 -1.10 -5.04
N ASP A 37 -7.56 -0.46 -5.72
CA ASP A 37 -7.43 -0.43 -7.18
C ASP A 37 -6.61 -1.63 -7.67
N ASP A 38 -7.19 -2.45 -8.54
CA ASP A 38 -6.56 -3.66 -9.07
C ASP A 38 -5.54 -3.38 -10.20
N ASP A 39 -5.51 -2.16 -10.74
CA ASP A 39 -4.48 -1.76 -11.71
C ASP A 39 -3.07 -1.81 -11.10
N PHE A 40 -2.94 -1.64 -9.79
CA PHE A 40 -1.69 -1.86 -9.06
C PHE A 40 -1.20 -3.32 -9.10
N LEU A 41 -2.12 -4.30 -9.17
CA LEU A 41 -1.74 -5.72 -9.28
C LEU A 41 -1.15 -6.01 -10.67
N SER A 42 -1.81 -5.49 -11.70
CA SER A 42 -1.33 -5.57 -13.09
C SER A 42 0.03 -4.91 -13.22
N LEU A 43 0.19 -3.71 -12.65
CA LEU A 43 1.45 -2.97 -12.70
C LEU A 43 2.57 -3.68 -11.92
N ALA A 44 2.29 -4.22 -10.72
CA ALA A 44 3.25 -5.01 -9.97
C ALA A 44 3.73 -6.26 -10.74
N SER A 45 2.83 -6.90 -11.50
CA SER A 45 3.16 -8.08 -12.32
C SER A 45 4.20 -7.80 -13.42
N THR A 46 4.38 -6.53 -13.80
CA THR A 46 5.43 -6.11 -14.77
C THR A 46 6.85 -6.20 -14.18
N GLY A 47 6.96 -6.40 -12.87
CA GLY A 47 8.25 -6.45 -12.17
C GLY A 47 8.77 -5.09 -11.70
N ILE A 48 7.95 -4.03 -11.80
CA ILE A 48 8.23 -2.70 -11.24
C ILE A 48 8.69 -2.80 -9.78
N GLU A 49 9.58 -1.90 -9.38
CA GLU A 49 10.11 -1.85 -8.03
C GLU A 49 9.13 -1.14 -7.09
N HIS A 50 8.91 -1.71 -5.90
CA HIS A 50 8.06 -1.14 -4.86
C HIS A 50 8.40 -1.73 -3.49
N CYS A 51 8.16 -0.96 -2.42
CA CYS A 51 8.37 -1.42 -1.04
C CYS A 51 7.31 -2.43 -0.56
N GLY A 52 6.21 -2.56 -1.29
CA GLY A 52 5.11 -3.49 -1.01
C GLY A 52 3.78 -2.89 -1.41
N ILE A 53 2.81 -3.75 -1.71
CA ILE A 53 1.43 -3.35 -1.99
C ILE A 53 0.52 -4.20 -1.09
N ILE A 54 -0.37 -3.55 -0.37
CA ILE A 54 -1.46 -4.21 0.36
C ILE A 54 -2.73 -3.89 -0.42
N TYR A 55 -3.36 -4.93 -0.96
CA TYR A 55 -4.55 -4.81 -1.78
C TYR A 55 -5.75 -5.43 -1.09
N THR A 56 -6.91 -4.82 -1.25
CA THR A 56 -8.19 -5.49 -0.94
C THR A 56 -9.26 -5.06 -1.93
N ARG A 57 -10.21 -5.94 -2.23
CA ARG A 57 -11.35 -5.55 -3.08
C ARG A 57 -12.26 -4.61 -2.31
N GLN A 58 -12.62 -3.48 -2.92
CA GLN A 58 -13.56 -2.54 -2.34
C GLN A 58 -14.88 -3.25 -1.92
N GLN A 59 -15.41 -2.89 -0.75
CA GLN A 59 -16.74 -3.23 -0.23
C GLN A 59 -16.98 -4.58 0.47
N ARG A 60 -15.95 -5.34 0.90
CA ARG A 60 -16.19 -6.58 1.68
C ARG A 60 -15.95 -6.48 3.18
N GLN A 61 -15.17 -5.51 3.66
CA GLN A 61 -14.76 -5.45 5.07
C GLN A 61 -15.11 -4.11 5.72
N PRO A 62 -15.54 -4.10 7.00
CA PRO A 62 -15.67 -2.87 7.76
C PRO A 62 -14.32 -2.15 7.89
N ILE A 63 -14.32 -0.82 7.81
CA ILE A 63 -13.09 -0.01 7.87
C ILE A 63 -12.25 -0.29 9.12
N GLY A 64 -12.89 -0.54 10.28
CA GLY A 64 -12.19 -0.88 11.51
C GLY A 64 -11.42 -2.20 11.43
N LYS A 65 -11.92 -3.18 10.65
CA LYS A 65 -11.20 -4.43 10.39
C LYS A 65 -9.99 -4.19 9.49
N ILE A 66 -10.16 -3.43 8.40
CA ILE A 66 -9.05 -3.05 7.50
C ILE A 66 -7.92 -2.37 8.31
N ILE A 67 -8.26 -1.39 9.15
CA ILE A 67 -7.28 -0.71 10.01
C ILE A 67 -6.60 -1.70 10.96
N SER A 68 -7.35 -2.61 11.58
CA SER A 68 -6.78 -3.63 12.47
C SER A 68 -5.83 -4.56 11.76
N ASP A 69 -6.14 -4.98 10.54
CA ASP A 69 -5.31 -5.89 9.75
C ASP A 69 -4.05 -5.18 9.23
N LEU A 70 -4.16 -3.92 8.78
CA LEU A 70 -3.00 -3.10 8.41
C LEU A 70 -2.03 -2.89 9.57
N VAL A 71 -2.56 -2.66 10.77
CA VAL A 71 -1.77 -2.55 11.99
C VAL A 71 -1.08 -3.87 12.31
N LEU A 72 -1.76 -5.02 12.16
CA LEU A 72 -1.16 -6.33 12.40
C LEU A 72 0.00 -6.60 11.43
N ILE A 73 -0.15 -6.26 10.16
CA ILE A 73 0.94 -6.33 9.17
C ILE A 73 2.13 -5.49 9.63
N TRP A 74 1.90 -4.24 10.04
CA TRP A 74 2.95 -3.35 10.52
C TRP A 74 3.64 -3.86 11.80
N GLU A 75 2.90 -4.50 12.71
CA GLU A 75 3.46 -5.07 13.94
C GLU A 75 4.26 -6.37 13.72
N CYS A 76 3.92 -7.15 12.69
CA CYS A 76 4.45 -8.50 12.51
C CYS A 76 5.44 -8.66 11.35
N LEU A 77 5.39 -7.80 10.33
CA LEU A 77 6.22 -7.93 9.14
C LEU A 77 7.34 -6.89 9.12
N GLU A 78 8.57 -7.39 8.97
CA GLU A 78 9.73 -6.53 8.70
C GLU A 78 9.71 -6.05 7.23
N PRO A 79 10.19 -4.83 6.93
CA PRO A 79 10.08 -4.22 5.59
C PRO A 79 10.62 -5.09 4.44
N GLN A 80 11.69 -5.85 4.66
CA GLN A 80 12.26 -6.71 3.62
C GLN A 80 11.33 -7.85 3.19
N TYR A 81 10.38 -8.26 4.03
CA TYR A 81 9.38 -9.27 3.66
C TYR A 81 8.28 -8.68 2.78
N MET A 82 8.06 -7.37 2.82
CA MET A 82 7.11 -6.66 1.96
C MET A 82 7.70 -6.23 0.62
N TYR A 83 9.03 -6.13 0.53
CA TYR A 83 9.71 -5.65 -0.67
C TYR A 83 9.35 -6.49 -1.91
N LYS A 84 8.81 -5.81 -2.95
CA LYS A 84 8.26 -6.43 -4.17
C LYS A 84 7.19 -7.52 -3.92
N LYS A 85 6.48 -7.46 -2.79
CA LYS A 85 5.38 -8.37 -2.46
C LYS A 85 4.03 -7.66 -2.47
N ILE A 86 3.01 -8.47 -2.72
CA ILE A 86 1.60 -8.08 -2.62
C ILE A 86 0.99 -8.90 -1.50
N GLU A 87 0.39 -8.21 -0.52
CA GLU A 87 -0.42 -8.82 0.53
C GLU A 87 -1.89 -8.51 0.28
N PHE A 88 -2.76 -9.47 0.63
CA PHE A 88 -4.20 -9.38 0.42
C PHE A 88 -4.92 -9.31 1.76
N LEU A 89 -5.79 -8.31 1.95
CA LEU A 89 -6.71 -8.22 3.11
C LEU A 89 -8.10 -8.77 2.81
#